data_AF-A0A7S4DJQ0-F1
#
_entry.id   AF-A0A7S4DJQ0-F1
#
_cell.length_a   1.000
_cell.length_b   1.000
_cell.length_c   1.000
_cell.angle_alpha   90.00
_cell.angle_beta   90.00
_cell.angle_gamma   90.00
#
_symmetry.space_group_name_H-M   'P 1'
#
loop_
_entity.id
_entity.type
_entity.pdbx_description
1 polymer ?
#
loop_
_entity_poly.entity_id
_entity_poly.type
_entity_poly.pdbx_seq_one_letter_code
_entity_poly.pdbx_strand_id
1 'polypeptide(L)'
;MLAIVLGSIVVLIAGAILCAEENCTNQNAYSVAVPSVAIPIVLPFMFLTMLQEYAIWASMFMALWWLIGAAVLTFDRPFTFTGNGYFGTWVAALGSLYWFYLCGFEEANIVAKIQEKIKEQQERMKEQSAGKQKETTEVVDAKVNDKAGATDKPADTKKTNDEVKLEVKDETKQVA
;
A
#
# COMPACT_ATOMS: atom_id res chain seq x y z
N MET A 1 -2.48 13.65 14.83
CA MET A 1 -1.24 14.48 14.86
C MET A 1 -1.24 15.54 15.97
N LEU A 2 -2.19 16.48 16.04
CA LEU A 2 -2.22 17.52 17.09
C LEU A 2 -2.16 16.96 18.52
N ALA A 3 -2.96 15.93 18.81
CA ALA A 3 -2.94 15.25 20.11
C ALA A 3 -1.55 14.71 20.48
N ILE A 4 -0.80 14.20 19.50
CA ILE A 4 0.57 13.70 19.71
C ILE A 4 1.48 14.83 20.13
N VAL A 5 1.43 15.98 19.44
CA VAL A 5 2.27 17.14 19.77
C VAL A 5 1.94 17.70 21.15
N LEU A 6 0.65 17.88 21.46
CA LEU A 6 0.22 18.38 22.77
C LEU A 6 0.62 17.43 23.90
N GLY A 7 0.36 16.13 23.74
CA GLY A 7 0.79 15.11 24.69
C GLY A 7 2.32 15.08 24.85
N SER A 8 3.06 15.18 23.74
CA SER A 8 4.53 15.23 23.74
C SER A 8 5.07 16.44 24.51
N ILE A 9 4.48 17.62 24.34
CA ILE A 9 4.89 18.83 25.07
C ILE A 9 4.67 18.66 26.57
N VAL A 10 3.50 18.14 26.97
CA VAL A 10 3.19 17.89 28.39
C VAL A 10 4.18 16.88 28.99
N VAL A 11 4.46 15.78 28.30
CA VAL A 11 5.41 14.75 28.74
C VAL A 11 6.83 15.30 28.80
N LEU A 12 7.24 16.11 27.81
CA LEU A 12 8.56 16.72 27.76
C LEU A 12 8.78 17.67 28.96
N ILE A 13 7.78 18.50 29.27
CA ILE A 13 7.84 19.42 30.42
C ILE A 13 7.88 18.61 31.73
N ALA A 14 7.00 17.63 31.90
CA ALA A 14 6.97 16.80 33.10
C ALA A 14 8.27 16.02 33.30
N GLY A 15 8.81 15.43 32.23
CA GLY A 15 10.08 14.73 32.24
C GLY A 15 11.26 15.65 32.52
N ALA A 16 11.27 16.87 31.95
CA ALA A 16 12.31 17.85 32.19
C ALA A 16 12.36 18.32 33.65
N ILE A 17 11.20 18.53 34.28
CA ILE A 17 11.12 18.86 35.72
C ILE A 17 11.69 17.72 36.55
N LEU A 18 11.30 16.47 36.29
CA LEU A 18 11.83 15.30 37.00
C LEU A 18 13.35 15.13 36.80
N CYS A 19 13.85 15.37 35.59
CA CYS A 19 15.28 15.37 35.29
C CYS A 19 16.06 16.52 35.93
N ALA A 20 15.39 17.60 36.35
CA ALA A 20 16.01 18.71 37.06
C ALA A 20 16.03 18.49 38.57
N GLU A 21 15.01 17.83 39.12
CA GLU A 21 14.90 17.52 40.55
C GLU A 21 15.70 16.26 40.93
N GLU A 22 15.72 15.26 40.06
CA GLU A 22 16.46 14.01 40.24
C GLU A 22 17.55 13.84 39.19
N ASN A 23 18.44 12.86 39.37
CA ASN A 23 19.40 12.52 38.32
C ASN A 23 18.67 12.10 37.04
N CYS A 24 18.97 12.78 35.93
CA CYS A 24 18.40 12.47 34.61
C CYS A 24 19.03 11.21 34.00
N THR A 25 18.75 10.05 34.59
CA THR A 25 19.21 8.74 34.15
C THR A 25 18.03 7.78 33.97
N ASN A 26 18.27 6.68 33.26
CA ASN A 26 17.29 5.60 33.06
C ASN A 26 15.91 6.11 32.57
N GLN A 27 14.83 5.77 33.28
CA GLN A 27 13.46 6.10 32.92
C GLN A 27 13.18 7.62 32.95
N ASN A 28 13.84 8.38 33.82
CA ASN A 28 13.69 9.85 33.86
C ASN A 28 14.25 10.46 32.57
N ALA A 29 15.44 10.03 32.14
CA ALA A 29 16.00 10.43 30.85
C ALA A 29 15.13 9.97 29.67
N TYR A 30 14.56 8.76 29.77
CA TYR A 30 13.66 8.23 28.76
C TYR A 30 12.38 9.09 28.61
N SER A 31 11.84 9.62 29.70
CA SER A 31 10.66 10.50 29.69
C SER A 31 10.87 11.81 28.90
N VAL A 32 12.12 12.28 28.79
CA VAL A 32 12.52 13.42 27.96
C VAL A 32 12.82 12.99 26.52
N ALA A 33 13.46 11.84 26.35
CA ALA A 33 13.86 11.32 25.04
C ALA A 33 12.65 10.98 24.15
N VAL A 34 11.63 10.30 24.69
CA VAL A 34 10.43 9.88 23.95
C VAL A 34 9.74 11.04 23.20
N PRO A 35 9.36 12.15 23.86
CA PRO A 35 8.75 13.29 23.17
C PRO A 35 9.75 14.06 22.30
N SER A 36 11.04 14.08 22.65
CA SER A 36 12.09 14.74 21.85
C SER A 36 12.30 14.09 20.48
N VAL A 37 12.07 12.77 20.37
CA VAL A 37 12.07 12.06 19.08
C VAL A 37 10.74 12.26 18.34
N ALA A 38 9.62 12.26 19.05
CA ALA A 38 8.30 12.36 18.45
C ALA A 38 8.04 13.72 17.79
N ILE A 39 8.43 14.83 18.43
CA ILE A 39 8.13 16.19 17.95
C ILE A 39 8.75 16.48 16.57
N PRO A 40 10.05 16.24 16.32
CA PRO A 40 10.66 16.44 15.00
C PRO A 40 10.13 15.51 13.92
N ILE A 41 9.53 14.38 14.28
CA ILE A 41 8.87 13.49 13.31
C ILE A 41 7.47 14.03 13.00
N VAL A 42 6.67 14.40 13.99
CA VAL A 42 5.27 14.80 13.77
C VAL A 42 5.15 16.20 13.17
N LEU A 43 6.02 17.14 13.56
CA LEU A 43 5.90 18.54 13.11
C LEU A 43 6.04 18.70 11.58
N PRO A 44 7.08 18.16 10.90
CA PRO A 44 7.18 18.26 9.45
C PRO A 44 5.99 17.63 8.73
N PHE A 45 5.46 16.50 9.22
CA PHE A 45 4.27 15.87 8.63
C PHE A 45 3.02 16.74 8.75
N MET A 46 2.96 17.65 9.73
CA MET A 46 1.85 18.61 9.85
C MET A 46 1.88 19.71 8.79
N PHE A 47 3.07 20.11 8.32
CA PHE A 47 3.24 21.27 7.43
C PHE A 47 3.65 20.91 6.00
N LEU A 48 4.34 19.79 5.80
CA LEU A 48 4.92 19.40 4.53
C LEU A 48 4.05 18.33 3.87
N THR A 49 3.25 18.74 2.89
CA THR A 49 2.40 17.84 2.10
C THR A 49 3.21 16.78 1.37
N MET A 50 4.44 17.10 0.95
CA MET A 50 5.36 16.17 0.28
C MET A 50 5.73 14.94 1.12
N LEU A 51 5.64 15.04 2.46
CA LEU A 51 5.96 13.92 3.35
C LEU A 51 4.78 12.96 3.55
N GLN A 52 3.57 13.34 3.12
CA GLN A 52 2.36 12.54 3.36
C GLN A 52 2.42 11.15 2.68
N GLU A 53 3.17 11.00 1.59
CA GLU A 53 3.41 9.70 0.94
C GLU A 53 4.11 8.68 1.87
N TYR A 54 4.84 9.15 2.88
CA TYR A 54 5.52 8.31 3.86
C TYR A 54 4.77 8.22 5.20
N ALA A 55 3.54 8.75 5.27
CA ALA A 55 2.78 8.87 6.52
C ALA A 55 2.44 7.51 7.15
N ILE A 56 2.24 6.46 6.35
CA ILE A 56 1.97 5.12 6.88
C ILE A 56 3.16 4.56 7.67
N TRP A 57 4.37 4.71 7.16
CA TRP A 57 5.59 4.23 7.83
C TRP A 57 5.87 5.05 9.09
N ALA A 58 5.75 6.37 9.00
CA ALA A 58 5.94 7.27 10.14
C ALA A 58 4.89 7.05 11.23
N SER A 59 3.62 6.87 10.87
CA SER A 59 2.54 6.62 11.82
C SER A 59 2.65 5.26 12.48
N MET A 60 3.07 4.21 11.75
CA MET A 60 3.37 2.89 12.32
C MET A 60 4.51 2.97 13.35
N PHE A 61 5.61 3.65 12.99
CA PHE A 61 6.72 3.88 13.91
C PHE A 61 6.26 4.65 15.15
N MET A 62 5.48 5.73 14.98
CA MET A 62 4.94 6.51 16.10
C MET A 62 3.98 5.72 16.99
N ALA A 63 3.15 4.83 16.42
CA ALA A 63 2.26 3.96 17.18
C ALA A 63 3.07 3.02 18.08
N LEU A 64 4.06 2.32 17.53
CA LEU A 64 4.94 1.44 18.29
C LEU A 64 5.78 2.20 19.32
N TRP A 65 6.37 3.33 18.93
CA TRP A 65 7.19 4.18 19.78
C TRP A 65 6.43 4.65 21.03
N TRP A 66 5.20 5.14 20.86
CA TRP A 66 4.39 5.59 21.98
C TRP A 66 3.72 4.48 22.76
N LEU A 67 3.45 3.31 22.16
CA LEU A 67 3.00 2.15 22.94
C LEU A 67 4.07 1.68 23.92
N ILE A 68 5.32 1.57 23.47
CA ILE A 68 6.46 1.25 24.34
C ILE A 68 6.68 2.38 25.35
N GLY A 69 6.63 3.63 24.90
CA GLY A 69 6.72 4.81 25.76
C GLY A 69 5.66 4.81 26.86
N ALA A 70 4.40 4.50 26.54
CA ALA A 70 3.33 4.37 27.51
C ALA A 70 3.59 3.23 28.50
N ALA A 71 3.94 2.04 28.00
CA ALA A 71 4.24 0.90 28.83
C ALA A 71 5.34 1.21 29.87
N VAL A 72 6.47 1.77 29.43
CA VAL A 72 7.58 2.09 30.34
C VAL A 72 7.22 3.25 31.25
N LEU A 73 6.73 4.36 30.71
CA LEU A 73 6.54 5.58 31.48
C LEU A 73 5.41 5.50 32.50
N THR A 74 4.39 4.66 32.27
CA THR A 74 3.21 4.57 33.16
C THR A 74 3.13 3.31 34.00
N PHE A 75 3.81 2.22 33.63
CA PHE A 75 3.80 0.98 34.42
C PHE A 75 5.12 0.73 35.18
N ASP A 76 6.22 1.34 34.75
CA ASP A 76 7.50 1.30 35.48
C ASP A 76 7.77 2.63 36.19
N ARG A 77 8.25 3.65 35.47
CA ARG A 77 8.57 5.01 35.97
C ARG A 77 8.69 6.00 34.80
N PRO A 78 8.55 7.32 35.04
CA PRO A 78 8.28 7.96 36.33
C PRO A 78 6.79 8.26 36.59
N PHE A 79 5.92 8.10 35.59
CA PHE A 79 4.52 8.49 35.69
C PHE A 79 3.63 7.31 36.13
N THR A 80 3.93 6.65 37.24
CA THR A 80 3.09 5.55 37.76
C THR A 80 1.82 6.04 38.46
N PHE A 81 1.81 7.29 38.90
CA PHE A 81 0.65 7.95 39.47
C PHE A 81 -0.01 8.85 38.44
N THR A 82 -1.34 8.99 38.54
CA THR A 82 -2.10 9.88 37.69
C THR A 82 -1.66 11.33 37.88
N GLY A 83 -1.30 11.99 36.79
CA GLY A 83 -0.82 13.36 36.75
C GLY A 83 -0.56 13.81 35.32
N ASN A 84 0.00 15.00 35.14
CA ASN A 84 0.19 15.59 33.81
C ASN A 84 1.01 14.69 32.87
N GLY A 85 2.14 14.15 33.37
CA GLY A 85 2.96 13.21 32.59
C GLY A 85 2.19 11.94 32.20
N TYR A 86 1.44 11.34 33.14
CA TYR A 86 0.59 10.17 32.89
C TYR A 86 -0.41 10.43 31.76
N PHE A 87 -1.21 11.51 31.87
CA PHE A 87 -2.22 11.84 30.87
C PHE A 87 -1.61 12.26 29.55
N GLY A 88 -0.51 13.03 29.56
CA GLY A 88 0.22 13.42 28.37
C GLY A 88 0.71 12.20 27.58
N THR A 89 1.25 11.19 28.27
CA THR A 89 1.73 9.95 27.66
C THR A 89 0.59 9.18 26.99
N TRP A 90 -0.56 9.03 27.65
CA TRP A 90 -1.72 8.35 27.05
C TRP A 90 -2.35 9.13 25.90
N VAL A 91 -2.43 10.47 26.01
CA VAL A 91 -2.93 11.33 24.91
C VAL A 91 -2.04 11.19 23.68
N ALA A 92 -0.72 11.15 23.86
CA ALA A 92 0.21 10.95 22.75
C ALA A 92 0.11 9.53 22.16
N ALA A 93 -0.01 8.49 22.98
CA ALA A 93 -0.16 7.10 22.54
C ALA A 93 -1.48 6.84 21.80
N LEU A 94 -2.61 7.31 22.32
CA LEU A 94 -3.88 7.22 21.61
C LEU A 94 -3.87 8.06 20.33
N GLY A 95 -3.23 9.24 20.38
CA GLY A 95 -3.04 10.09 19.21
C GLY A 95 -2.21 9.44 18.10
N SER A 96 -1.19 8.64 18.44
CA SER A 96 -0.36 7.94 17.45
C SER A 96 -1.07 6.74 16.86
N LEU A 97 -1.80 5.96 17.68
CA LEU A 97 -2.68 4.89 17.20
C LEU A 97 -3.76 5.40 16.27
N TYR A 98 -4.39 6.52 16.61
CA TYR A 98 -5.41 7.13 15.75
C TYR A 98 -4.82 7.62 14.43
N TRP A 99 -3.61 8.20 14.43
CA TRP A 99 -2.94 8.58 13.18
C TRP A 99 -2.65 7.35 12.31
N PHE A 100 -2.15 6.26 12.90
CA PHE A 100 -1.91 5.01 12.18
C PHE A 100 -3.20 4.43 11.59
N TYR A 101 -4.31 4.45 12.35
CA TYR A 101 -5.62 4.01 11.87
C TYR A 101 -6.09 4.81 10.64
N LEU A 102 -5.95 6.14 10.67
CA LEU A 102 -6.31 7.01 9.54
C LEU A 102 -5.46 6.71 8.30
N CYS A 103 -4.15 6.57 8.45
CA CYS A 103 -3.26 6.25 7.33
C CYS A 103 -3.53 4.85 6.75
N GLY A 104 -3.79 3.85 7.59
CA GLY A 104 -4.03 2.48 7.13
C GLY A 104 -5.37 2.30 6.37
N PHE A 105 -6.39 3.07 6.73
CA PHE A 105 -7.71 2.95 6.10
C PHE A 105 -7.74 3.55 4.67
N GLU A 106 -6.96 4.59 4.41
CA GLU A 106 -6.93 5.25 3.09
C GLU A 106 -6.28 4.36 2.02
N GLU A 107 -5.16 3.72 2.36
CA GLU A 107 -4.46 2.77 1.48
C GLU A 107 -5.33 1.56 1.12
N ALA A 108 -6.06 1.00 2.10
CA ALA A 108 -6.95 -0.13 1.86
C ALA A 108 -8.05 0.21 0.83
N ASN A 109 -8.61 1.42 0.89
CA ASN A 109 -9.63 1.88 -0.04
C ASN A 109 -9.05 2.15 -1.45
N ILE A 110 -7.83 2.66 -1.56
CA ILE A 110 -7.16 2.89 -2.84
C ILE A 110 -6.85 1.55 -3.52
N VAL A 111 -6.28 0.60 -2.77
CA VAL A 111 -5.97 -0.74 -3.29
C VAL A 111 -7.22 -1.44 -3.80
N ALA A 112 -8.34 -1.34 -3.08
CA ALA A 112 -9.61 -1.91 -3.53
C ALA A 112 -10.09 -1.31 -4.87
N LYS A 113 -10.04 0.02 -5.02
CA LYS A 113 -10.42 0.71 -6.27
C LYS A 113 -9.48 0.38 -7.43
N ILE A 114 -8.18 0.22 -7.17
CA ILE A 114 -7.20 -0.18 -8.20
C ILE A 114 -7.49 -1.60 -8.67
N GLN A 115 -7.77 -2.52 -7.74
CA GLN A 115 -8.11 -3.89 -8.09
C GLN A 115 -9.40 -3.98 -8.91
N GLU A 116 -10.40 -3.17 -8.60
CA GLU A 116 -11.63 -3.06 -9.39
C GLU A 116 -11.34 -2.60 -10.83
N LYS A 117 -10.59 -1.49 -11.00
CA LYS A 117 -10.21 -1.00 -12.33
C LYS A 117 -9.38 -2.00 -13.13
N ILE A 118 -8.50 -2.75 -12.47
CA ILE A 118 -7.71 -3.81 -13.13
C ILE A 118 -8.64 -4.91 -13.66
N LYS A 119 -9.66 -5.32 -12.89
CA LYS A 119 -10.63 -6.32 -13.33
C LYS A 119 -11.44 -5.83 -14.55
N GLU A 120 -11.94 -4.59 -14.53
CA GLU A 120 -12.65 -4.00 -15.67
C GLU A 120 -11.79 -3.92 -16.95
N GLN A 121 -10.50 -3.63 -16.82
CA GLN A 121 -9.57 -3.61 -17.96
C GLN A 121 -9.34 -5.01 -18.50
N GLN A 122 -9.22 -6.01 -17.63
CA GLN A 122 -9.08 -7.41 -18.04
C GLN A 122 -10.31 -7.91 -18.79
N GLU A 123 -11.52 -7.53 -18.38
CA GLU A 123 -12.76 -7.92 -19.06
C GLU A 123 -12.86 -7.29 -20.46
N ARG A 124 -12.56 -6.00 -20.61
CA ARG A 124 -12.52 -5.33 -21.92
C ARG A 124 -11.51 -5.97 -22.88
N MET A 125 -10.33 -6.36 -22.38
CA MET A 125 -9.35 -7.05 -23.22
C MET A 125 -9.86 -8.42 -23.70
N LYS A 126 -10.58 -9.17 -22.84
CA LYS A 126 -11.20 -10.43 -23.24
C LYS A 126 -12.26 -10.20 -24.31
N GLU A 127 -13.13 -9.21 -24.17
CA GLU A 127 -14.13 -8.87 -25.19
C GLU A 127 -13.51 -8.49 -26.54
N GLN A 128 -12.45 -7.69 -26.54
CA GLN A 128 -11.72 -7.31 -27.75
C GLN A 128 -11.05 -8.51 -28.43
N SER A 129 -10.48 -9.45 -27.66
CA SER A 129 -9.91 -10.68 -28.22
C SER A 129 -10.99 -11.58 -28.85
N ALA A 130 -12.15 -11.70 -28.21
CA ALA A 130 -13.27 -12.49 -28.75
C ALA A 130 -13.85 -11.87 -30.04
N GLY A 131 -13.92 -10.52 -30.11
CA GLY A 131 -14.34 -9.80 -31.31
C GLY A 131 -13.39 -10.01 -32.49
N LYS A 132 -12.08 -9.83 -32.27
CA LYS A 132 -11.05 -10.06 -33.32
C LYS A 132 -11.02 -11.51 -33.81
N GLN A 133 -11.24 -12.47 -32.92
CA GLN A 133 -11.27 -13.88 -33.32
C GLN A 133 -12.44 -14.17 -34.27
N LYS A 134 -13.63 -13.61 -34.02
CA LYS A 134 -14.78 -13.75 -34.93
C LYS A 134 -14.53 -13.12 -36.30
N GLU A 135 -13.98 -11.91 -36.34
CA GLU A 135 -13.65 -11.22 -37.59
C GLU A 135 -12.60 -12.01 -38.40
N THR A 136 -11.59 -12.57 -37.73
CA THR A 136 -10.57 -13.42 -38.39
C THR A 136 -11.19 -14.70 -38.96
N THR A 137 -12.13 -15.34 -38.26
CA THR A 137 -12.83 -16.53 -38.75
C THR A 137 -13.69 -16.22 -39.98
N GLU A 138 -14.46 -15.13 -39.99
CA GLU A 138 -15.26 -14.73 -41.17
C GLU A 138 -14.39 -14.42 -42.40
N VAL A 139 -13.25 -13.74 -42.22
CA VAL A 139 -12.32 -13.43 -43.31
C VAL A 139 -11.69 -14.70 -43.89
N VAL A 140 -11.38 -15.70 -43.06
CA VAL A 140 -10.86 -17.00 -43.51
C VAL A 140 -11.92 -17.77 -44.27
N ASP A 141 -13.14 -17.85 -43.75
CA ASP A 141 -14.26 -18.57 -44.40
C ASP A 141 -14.64 -17.95 -45.76
N ALA A 142 -14.63 -16.62 -45.87
CA ALA A 142 -14.86 -15.92 -47.13
C ALA A 142 -13.79 -16.26 -48.19
N LYS A 143 -12.50 -16.28 -47.81
CA LYS A 143 -11.40 -16.64 -48.73
C LYS A 143 -11.43 -18.10 -49.17
N VAL A 144 -11.94 -19.02 -48.35
CA VAL A 144 -12.06 -20.44 -48.70
C VAL A 144 -13.14 -20.65 -49.77
N ASN A 145 -14.27 -19.96 -49.67
CA ASN A 145 -15.37 -20.07 -50.64
C ASN A 145 -15.01 -19.52 -52.04
N ASP A 146 -14.25 -18.42 -52.13
CA ASP A 146 -13.82 -17.86 -53.43
C ASP A 146 -12.88 -18.80 -54.22
N LYS A 147 -12.09 -19.64 -53.54
CA LYS A 147 -11.21 -20.61 -54.21
C LYS A 147 -11.93 -21.87 -54.70
N ALA A 148 -13.11 -22.19 -54.16
CA ALA A 148 -13.89 -23.36 -54.58
C ALA A 148 -14.60 -23.16 -55.94
N GLY A 149 -14.67 -21.94 -56.47
CA GLY A 149 -15.28 -21.62 -57.77
C GLY A 149 -14.36 -21.82 -58.99
N ALA A 150 -13.10 -22.20 -58.82
CA ALA A 150 -12.13 -22.27 -59.90
C ALA A 150 -11.31 -23.57 -59.85
N THR A 151 -11.91 -24.73 -60.14
CA THR A 151 -11.18 -25.92 -60.63
C THR A 151 -12.11 -27.02 -61.14
N ASP A 152 -12.43 -26.97 -62.43
CA ASP A 152 -12.69 -28.18 -63.23
C ASP A 152 -11.34 -28.73 -63.70
N LYS A 153 -10.63 -29.48 -62.84
CA LYS A 153 -9.66 -30.49 -63.30
C LYS A 153 -9.28 -31.46 -62.17
N PRO A 154 -9.50 -32.78 -62.34
CA PRO A 154 -9.14 -33.77 -61.34
C PRO A 154 -7.65 -34.12 -61.42
N ALA A 155 -6.89 -33.83 -60.37
CA ALA A 155 -5.56 -34.40 -60.15
C ALA A 155 -5.22 -34.48 -58.65
N ASP A 156 -5.23 -35.71 -58.15
CA ASP A 156 -4.40 -36.29 -57.08
C ASP A 156 -4.20 -35.48 -55.77
N THR A 157 -5.20 -35.52 -54.89
CA THR A 157 -5.29 -34.75 -53.64
C THR A 157 -4.94 -35.61 -52.40
N LYS A 158 -3.67 -35.98 -52.21
CA LYS A 158 -3.26 -36.74 -51.00
C LYS A 158 -2.06 -36.19 -50.22
N LYS A 159 -1.46 -35.06 -50.63
CA LYS A 159 -0.18 -34.60 -50.03
C LYS A 159 -0.21 -33.26 -49.28
N THR A 160 -1.30 -32.50 -49.34
CA THR A 160 -1.30 -31.08 -48.95
C THR A 160 -1.77 -30.77 -47.52
N ASN A 161 -2.35 -31.74 -46.79
CA ASN A 161 -2.90 -31.47 -45.45
C ASN A 161 -1.85 -31.52 -44.32
N ASP A 162 -0.68 -32.09 -44.55
CA ASP A 162 0.36 -32.21 -43.51
C ASP A 162 1.28 -30.98 -43.42
N GLU A 163 1.43 -30.21 -44.49
CA GLU A 163 2.29 -28.99 -44.51
C GLU A 163 1.63 -27.80 -43.79
N VAL A 164 0.31 -27.62 -43.94
CA VAL A 164 -0.41 -26.47 -43.34
C VAL A 164 -0.49 -26.56 -41.82
N LYS A 165 -0.39 -27.77 -41.24
CA LYS A 165 -0.48 -27.96 -39.78
C LYS A 165 0.81 -27.62 -39.03
N LEU A 166 1.94 -27.48 -39.73
CA LEU A 166 3.23 -27.14 -39.14
C LEU A 166 3.44 -25.62 -39.02
N GLU A 167 2.92 -24.82 -39.96
CA GLU A 167 3.12 -23.36 -39.96
C GLU A 167 2.35 -22.64 -38.82
N VAL A 168 1.14 -23.11 -38.47
CA VAL A 168 0.31 -22.47 -37.42
C VAL A 168 0.88 -22.68 -36.01
N LYS A 169 1.72 -23.71 -35.81
CA LYS A 169 2.30 -24.01 -34.49
C LYS A 169 3.47 -23.11 -34.10
N ASP A 170 4.11 -22.44 -35.06
CA ASP A 170 5.27 -21.59 -34.80
C ASP A 170 4.85 -20.17 -34.37
N GLU A 171 3.75 -19.64 -34.91
CA GLU A 171 3.29 -18.30 -34.55
C GLU A 171 2.72 -18.20 -33.12
N THR A 172 2.20 -19.30 -32.55
CA THR A 172 1.65 -19.27 -31.18
C THR A 172 2.71 -19.21 -30.08
N LYS A 173 3.98 -19.51 -30.39
CA LYS A 173 5.08 -19.46 -29.40
C LYS A 173 5.75 -18.09 -29.28
N GLN A 174 5.45 -17.14 -30.16
CA GLN A 174 6.04 -15.79 -30.12
C GLN A 174 5.24 -14.77 -29.30
N VAL A 175 4.07 -15.16 -28.76
CA VAL A 175 3.12 -14.23 -28.12
C VAL A 175 2.83 -14.58 -26.64
N ALA A 176 3.58 -15.52 -26.05
CA ALA A 176 3.50 -15.88 -24.62
C ALA A 176 4.82 -15.53 -23.91
#